data_AF-A0A7W8LCW4-F1
#
_entry.id   AF-A0A7W8LCW4-F1
#
_cell.length_a   1.000
_cell.length_b   1.000
_cell.length_c   1.000
_cell.angle_alpha   90.00
_cell.angle_beta   90.00
_cell.angle_gamma   90.00
#
_symmetry.space_group_name_H-M   'P 1'
#
loop_
_entity.id
_entity.type
_entity.pdbx_description
1 polymer ?
#
loop_
_entity_poly.entity_id
_entity_poly.type
_entity_poly.pdbx_seq_one_letter_code
_entity_poly.pdbx_strand_id
1 'polypeptide(L)'
;MFPHVQSFHDAATGTVSHIVHAGAGSTCAVIDPVLDYDAASGRASTASLDRILAFIGEQQLVVGWILETHAHADHLSGAVELKRRMGGTIATSERIVNVRSLFSMTFDLADEHGFDHLFGPEEAFTIGTMTARAIPTPGHTPADTAYLVGDALFVGDTLFMPDLGTARCDFPGGDAQTLYASIRRLLALPESTRVFVCHDYPPAGRNVRFSTTIREQRQHNIHVRDGISESEFVALRTARDLTLKVPALLFPAMQVNLRGGRLPASDHNGRRYMRIPIDETHLVEDPS
;
A
#
# COMPACT_ATOMS: atom_id res chain seq x y z
N MET A 1 -10.14 -21.43 -9.11
CA MET A 1 -10.74 -21.31 -7.76
C MET A 1 -11.03 -19.83 -7.54
N PHE A 2 -12.22 -19.47 -7.04
CA PHE A 2 -12.55 -18.07 -6.73
C PHE A 2 -12.15 -17.77 -5.28
N PRO A 3 -11.12 -16.96 -5.03
CA PRO A 3 -10.72 -16.59 -3.67
C PRO A 3 -11.82 -15.79 -2.95
N HIS A 4 -12.00 -16.10 -1.66
CA HIS A 4 -12.75 -15.27 -0.74
C HIS A 4 -11.88 -14.08 -0.33
N VAL A 5 -12.47 -12.88 -0.30
CA VAL A 5 -11.78 -11.66 0.11
C VAL A 5 -12.63 -10.95 1.16
N GLN A 6 -12.03 -10.70 2.33
CA GLN A 6 -12.60 -9.85 3.37
C GLN A 6 -11.77 -8.57 3.48
N SER A 7 -12.44 -7.42 3.52
CA SER A 7 -11.78 -6.11 3.57
C SER A 7 -12.11 -5.38 4.87
N PHE A 8 -11.16 -4.57 5.35
CA PHE A 8 -11.24 -3.81 6.58
C PHE A 8 -10.81 -2.37 6.30
N HIS A 9 -11.77 -1.44 6.33
CA HIS A 9 -11.48 -0.02 6.17
C HIS A 9 -11.04 0.58 7.52
N ASP A 10 -9.94 1.34 7.47
CA ASP A 10 -9.55 2.26 8.53
C ASP A 10 -9.99 3.67 8.16
N ALA A 11 -10.89 4.24 8.96
CA ALA A 11 -11.47 5.54 8.66
C ALA A 11 -10.49 6.71 8.89
N ALA A 12 -9.44 6.52 9.69
CA ALA A 12 -8.48 7.57 10.00
C ALA A 12 -7.52 7.84 8.84
N THR A 13 -7.10 6.79 8.14
CA THR A 13 -6.13 6.84 7.03
C THR A 13 -6.81 6.69 5.67
N GLY A 14 -8.01 6.11 5.63
CA GLY A 14 -8.69 5.74 4.39
C GLY A 14 -8.22 4.38 3.83
N THR A 15 -7.23 3.75 4.47
CA THR A 15 -6.65 2.47 4.05
C THR A 15 -7.67 1.34 4.13
N VAL A 16 -7.54 0.39 3.21
CA VAL A 16 -8.29 -0.86 3.21
C VAL A 16 -7.31 -2.02 3.27
N SER A 17 -7.25 -2.69 4.42
CA SER A 17 -6.54 -3.96 4.53
C SER A 17 -7.41 -5.10 4.01
N HIS A 18 -6.79 -6.11 3.40
CA HIS A 18 -7.51 -7.27 2.86
C HIS A 18 -7.03 -8.59 3.44
N ILE A 19 -7.92 -9.56 3.55
CA ILE A 19 -7.60 -10.97 3.77
C ILE A 19 -8.10 -11.76 2.57
N VAL A 20 -7.21 -12.52 1.93
CA VAL A 20 -7.56 -13.42 0.82
C VAL A 20 -7.32 -14.88 1.22
N HIS A 21 -8.32 -15.74 1.02
CA HIS A 21 -8.29 -17.13 1.46
C HIS A 21 -9.17 -18.05 0.59
N ALA A 22 -8.98 -19.38 0.72
CA ALA A 22 -9.71 -20.39 -0.07
C ALA A 22 -10.99 -20.90 0.62
N GLY A 23 -11.25 -20.47 1.87
CA GLY A 23 -12.34 -20.93 2.73
C GLY A 23 -11.91 -21.00 4.19
N ALA A 24 -12.79 -21.43 5.09
CA ALA A 24 -12.46 -21.64 6.50
C ALA A 24 -11.35 -22.71 6.65
N GLY A 25 -10.46 -22.54 7.63
CA GLY A 25 -9.34 -23.47 7.87
C GLY A 25 -8.17 -23.37 6.88
N SER A 26 -8.30 -22.57 5.82
CA SER A 26 -7.28 -22.48 4.77
C SER A 26 -6.16 -21.50 5.12
N THR A 27 -5.03 -21.63 4.40
CA THR A 27 -3.99 -20.60 4.42
C THR A 27 -4.52 -19.30 3.79
N CYS A 28 -4.20 -18.16 4.39
CA CYS A 28 -4.55 -16.84 3.90
C CYS A 28 -3.32 -15.95 3.70
N ALA A 29 -3.53 -14.86 2.94
CA ALA A 29 -2.65 -13.71 2.95
C ALA A 29 -3.39 -12.50 3.52
N VAL A 30 -2.71 -11.71 4.35
CA VAL A 30 -3.17 -10.39 4.78
C VAL A 30 -2.39 -9.35 3.99
N ILE A 31 -3.08 -8.36 3.43
CA ILE A 31 -2.52 -7.37 2.51
C ILE A 31 -2.72 -5.98 3.11
N ASP A 32 -1.65 -5.20 3.16
CA ASP A 32 -1.58 -3.82 3.67
C ASP A 32 -2.22 -3.64 5.07
N PRO A 33 -1.76 -4.41 6.10
CA PRO A 33 -2.31 -4.32 7.45
C PRO A 33 -1.95 -2.99 8.14
N VAL A 34 -2.92 -2.37 8.82
CA VAL A 34 -2.71 -1.07 9.51
C VAL A 34 -2.38 -1.23 10.99
N LEU A 35 -1.28 -0.61 11.43
CA LEU A 35 -1.02 -0.27 12.84
C LEU A 35 -1.51 1.16 13.11
N ASP A 36 -2.50 1.31 13.99
CA ASP A 36 -3.07 2.63 14.26
C ASP A 36 -2.03 3.53 14.95
N TYR A 37 -1.91 4.78 14.50
CA TYR A 37 -0.95 5.73 15.07
C TYR A 37 -1.54 7.14 15.17
N ASP A 38 -1.56 7.68 16.38
CA ASP A 38 -1.89 9.07 16.63
C ASP A 38 -0.62 9.92 16.68
N ALA A 39 -0.37 10.70 15.64
CA ALA A 39 0.81 11.55 15.54
C ALA A 39 0.86 12.66 16.60
N ALA A 40 -0.28 13.11 17.13
CA ALA A 40 -0.31 14.18 18.13
C ALA A 40 0.19 13.69 19.50
N SER A 41 -0.15 12.44 19.87
CA SER A 41 0.29 11.85 21.15
C SER A 41 1.48 10.89 21.02
N GLY A 42 1.83 10.48 19.80
CA GLY A 42 2.84 9.45 19.53
C GLY A 42 2.40 8.03 19.92
N ARG A 43 1.09 7.81 20.11
CA ARG A 43 0.54 6.53 20.56
C ARG A 43 0.26 5.62 19.37
N ALA A 44 0.85 4.42 19.39
CA ALA A 44 0.45 3.31 18.54
C ALA A 44 -0.61 2.43 19.24
N SER A 45 -1.53 1.84 18.47
CA SER A 45 -2.50 0.86 18.96
C SER A 45 -2.79 -0.22 17.91
N THR A 46 -3.43 -1.31 18.32
CA THR A 46 -3.72 -2.46 17.45
C THR A 46 -5.20 -2.61 17.10
N ALA A 47 -6.02 -1.59 17.31
CA ALA A 47 -7.47 -1.69 17.13
C ALA A 47 -7.85 -2.15 15.69
N SER A 48 -7.17 -1.64 14.66
CA SER A 48 -7.38 -2.10 13.28
C SER A 48 -6.91 -3.54 13.07
N LEU A 49 -5.73 -3.92 13.58
CA LEU A 49 -5.24 -5.29 13.55
C LEU A 49 -6.14 -6.27 14.31
N ASP A 50 -6.71 -5.86 15.44
CA ASP A 50 -7.54 -6.72 16.27
C ASP A 50 -8.81 -7.16 15.53
N ARG A 51 -9.35 -6.33 14.63
CA ARG A 51 -10.45 -6.71 13.71
C ARG A 51 -10.03 -7.77 12.70
N ILE A 52 -8.84 -7.63 12.12
CA ILE A 52 -8.25 -8.61 11.19
C ILE A 52 -8.01 -9.94 11.90
N LEU A 53 -7.42 -9.90 13.10
CA LEU A 53 -7.13 -11.07 13.93
C LEU A 53 -8.40 -11.80 14.36
N ALA A 54 -9.45 -11.06 14.73
CA ALA A 54 -10.75 -11.65 15.07
C ALA A 54 -11.31 -12.47 13.90
N PHE A 55 -11.32 -11.91 12.68
CA PHE A 55 -11.78 -12.64 11.50
C PHE A 55 -10.92 -13.86 11.19
N ILE A 56 -9.59 -13.75 11.30
CA ILE A 56 -8.67 -14.89 11.12
C ILE A 56 -9.02 -16.02 12.11
N GLY A 57 -9.26 -15.68 13.38
CA GLY A 57 -9.67 -16.64 14.41
C GLY A 57 -11.03 -17.27 14.14
N GLU A 58 -12.04 -16.47 13.80
CA GLU A 58 -13.40 -16.93 13.46
C GLU A 58 -13.41 -17.89 12.28
N GLN A 59 -12.62 -17.61 11.25
CA GLN A 59 -12.50 -18.45 10.05
C GLN A 59 -11.44 -19.55 10.18
N GLN A 60 -10.77 -19.66 11.33
CA GLN A 60 -9.70 -20.61 11.61
C GLN A 60 -8.58 -20.58 10.56
N LEU A 61 -8.25 -19.39 10.03
CA LEU A 61 -7.27 -19.24 8.95
C LEU A 61 -5.85 -19.36 9.47
N VAL A 62 -4.95 -19.81 8.60
CA VAL A 62 -3.50 -19.85 8.86
C VAL A 62 -2.82 -18.76 8.05
N VAL A 63 -2.16 -17.79 8.69
CA VAL A 63 -1.47 -16.70 8.00
C VAL A 63 -0.20 -17.24 7.34
N GLY A 64 -0.20 -17.34 6.01
CA GLY A 64 0.99 -17.70 5.23
C GLY A 64 1.79 -16.48 4.81
N TRP A 65 1.09 -15.42 4.40
CA TRP A 65 1.70 -14.21 3.87
C TRP A 65 1.14 -12.95 4.52
N ILE A 66 2.03 -11.97 4.70
CA ILE A 66 1.70 -10.61 5.08
C ILE A 66 2.33 -9.73 4.00
N LEU A 67 1.50 -9.24 3.09
CA LEU A 67 1.94 -8.62 1.86
C LEU A 67 1.79 -7.10 1.95
N GLU A 68 2.84 -6.38 1.57
CA GLU A 68 2.79 -4.94 1.35
C GLU A 68 2.80 -4.67 -0.15
N THR A 69 1.81 -3.94 -0.65
CA THR A 69 1.75 -3.52 -2.06
C THR A 69 2.82 -2.48 -2.36
N HIS A 70 3.16 -1.63 -1.39
CA HIS A 70 4.20 -0.62 -1.50
C HIS A 70 4.65 -0.14 -0.10
N ALA A 71 5.63 0.77 -0.05
CA ALA A 71 5.97 1.48 1.19
C ALA A 71 4.97 2.62 1.40
N HIS A 72 3.95 2.37 2.23
CA HIS A 72 2.87 3.33 2.48
C HIS A 72 3.38 4.61 3.16
N ALA A 73 2.82 5.75 2.74
CA ALA A 73 3.17 7.07 3.26
C ALA A 73 2.08 7.67 4.17
N ASP A 74 0.96 6.97 4.32
CA ASP A 74 -0.28 7.46 4.94
C ASP A 74 -0.63 6.70 6.22
N HIS A 75 -0.07 5.51 6.45
CA HIS A 75 -0.26 4.70 7.66
C HIS A 75 0.98 3.90 8.03
N LEU A 76 1.07 3.42 9.28
CA LEU A 76 2.12 2.49 9.71
C LEU A 76 1.68 1.05 9.42
N SER A 77 2.56 0.25 8.84
CA SER A 77 2.30 -1.18 8.64
C SER A 77 2.21 -1.93 9.97
N GLY A 78 1.16 -2.73 10.10
CA GLY A 78 0.94 -3.67 11.18
C GLY A 78 1.60 -5.03 10.98
N ALA A 79 2.45 -5.19 9.95
CA ALA A 79 2.98 -6.48 9.54
C ALA A 79 3.78 -7.19 10.65
N VAL A 80 4.64 -6.46 11.38
CA VAL A 80 5.44 -7.04 12.47
C VAL A 80 4.58 -7.54 13.62
N GLU A 81 3.56 -6.76 14.01
CA GLU A 81 2.68 -7.13 15.11
C GLU A 81 1.77 -8.30 14.73
N LEU A 82 1.27 -8.31 13.49
CA LEU A 82 0.52 -9.43 12.93
C LEU A 82 1.38 -10.70 12.90
N LYS A 83 2.61 -10.61 12.38
CA LYS A 83 3.56 -11.73 12.36
C LYS A 83 3.86 -12.26 13.76
N ARG A 84 4.04 -11.37 14.73
CA ARG A 84 4.30 -11.75 16.13
C ARG A 84 3.16 -12.58 16.72
N ARG A 85 1.91 -12.29 16.36
CA ARG A 85 0.73 -12.97 16.90
C ARG A 85 0.32 -14.23 16.11
N MET A 86 0.52 -14.22 14.79
CA MET A 86 -0.03 -15.25 13.89
C MET A 86 1.02 -16.01 13.06
N GLY A 87 2.29 -15.57 13.07
CA GLY A 87 3.30 -16.07 12.15
C GLY A 87 3.14 -15.51 10.73
N GLY A 88 3.63 -16.24 9.74
CA GLY A 88 3.62 -15.84 8.33
C GLY A 88 4.88 -15.09 7.88
N THR A 89 4.92 -14.82 6.58
CA THR A 89 6.06 -14.21 5.88
C THR A 89 5.71 -12.78 5.45
N ILE A 90 6.45 -11.78 5.93
CA ILE A 90 6.31 -10.38 5.51
C ILE A 90 7.03 -10.20 4.18
N ALA A 91 6.31 -9.75 3.15
CA ALA A 91 6.84 -9.69 1.81
C ALA A 91 6.43 -8.43 1.05
N THR A 92 7.31 -7.98 0.15
CA THR A 92 7.06 -6.88 -0.78
C THR A 92 7.90 -7.04 -2.05
N SER A 93 7.87 -6.08 -2.96
CA SER A 93 8.70 -6.04 -4.17
C SER A 93 10.19 -5.90 -3.85
N GLU A 94 11.06 -6.60 -4.59
CA GLU A 94 12.51 -6.43 -4.50
C GLU A 94 12.97 -4.98 -4.73
N ARG A 95 12.17 -4.20 -5.46
CA ARG A 95 12.44 -2.79 -5.76
C ARG A 95 12.30 -1.86 -4.55
N ILE A 96 11.87 -2.37 -3.40
CA ILE A 96 11.86 -1.62 -2.13
C ILE A 96 13.25 -1.07 -1.79
N VAL A 97 14.32 -1.73 -2.24
CA VAL A 97 15.70 -1.24 -2.08
C VAL A 97 15.93 0.13 -2.75
N ASN A 98 15.26 0.39 -3.87
CA ASN A 98 15.34 1.67 -4.58
C ASN A 98 14.68 2.79 -3.77
N VAL A 99 13.48 2.53 -3.24
CA VAL A 99 12.76 3.50 -2.39
C VAL A 99 13.55 3.75 -1.10
N ARG A 100 14.06 2.70 -0.45
CA ARG A 100 14.93 2.84 0.72
C ARG A 100 16.14 3.72 0.44
N SER A 101 16.74 3.61 -0.74
CA SER A 101 17.92 4.41 -1.11
C SER A 101 17.58 5.91 -1.15
N LEU A 102 16.38 6.28 -1.62
CA LEU A 102 15.90 7.67 -1.68
C LEU A 102 15.69 8.30 -0.29
N PHE A 103 15.45 7.50 0.74
CA PHE A 103 15.17 7.95 2.11
C PHE A 103 16.25 7.56 3.12
N SER A 104 17.34 6.95 2.67
CA SER A 104 18.39 6.39 3.52
C SER A 104 19.01 7.44 4.43
N MET A 105 19.40 8.59 3.86
CA MET A 105 19.93 9.73 4.61
C MET A 105 18.89 10.38 5.52
N THR A 106 17.63 10.50 5.05
CA THR A 106 16.55 11.17 5.80
C THR A 106 16.19 10.42 7.09
N PHE A 107 16.22 9.09 7.06
CA PHE A 107 15.72 8.26 8.17
C PHE A 107 16.75 7.35 8.81
N ASP A 108 18.02 7.48 8.47
CA ASP A 108 19.11 6.66 9.03
C ASP A 108 18.76 5.16 8.92
N LEU A 109 18.45 4.73 7.69
CA LEU A 109 18.06 3.37 7.41
C LEU A 109 19.31 2.48 7.45
N ALA A 110 19.34 1.50 8.35
CA ALA A 110 20.32 0.42 8.31
C ALA A 110 20.16 -0.41 7.02
N ASP A 111 21.20 -1.14 6.62
CA ASP A 111 21.19 -1.96 5.39
C ASP A 111 20.04 -2.98 5.35
N GLU A 112 19.66 -3.55 6.50
CA GLU A 112 18.55 -4.50 6.60
C GLU A 112 17.18 -3.85 6.33
N HIS A 113 16.36 -4.51 5.50
CA HIS A 113 15.04 -4.03 5.09
C HIS A 113 13.89 -4.57 5.94
N GLY A 114 14.11 -5.64 6.71
CA GLY A 114 13.10 -6.18 7.64
C GLY A 114 12.05 -7.11 7.02
N PHE A 115 11.84 -7.07 5.70
CA PHE A 115 11.04 -8.05 4.96
C PHE A 115 11.69 -9.45 4.93
N ASP A 116 10.88 -10.50 4.98
CA ASP A 116 11.32 -11.89 4.92
C ASP A 116 11.48 -12.40 3.47
N HIS A 117 10.67 -11.86 2.54
CA HIS A 117 10.71 -12.20 1.13
C HIS A 117 10.61 -10.94 0.27
N LEU A 118 11.37 -10.94 -0.83
CA LEU A 118 11.36 -9.89 -1.83
C LEU A 118 10.97 -10.51 -3.18
N PHE A 119 9.80 -10.14 -3.68
CA PHE A 119 9.29 -10.65 -4.95
C PHE A 119 10.03 -10.02 -6.13
N GLY A 120 10.51 -10.88 -7.03
CA GLY A 120 10.92 -10.48 -8.36
C GLY A 120 9.73 -10.13 -9.28
N PRO A 121 9.99 -9.57 -10.47
CA PRO A 121 8.94 -9.20 -11.40
C PRO A 121 8.17 -10.42 -11.92
N GLU A 122 6.83 -10.35 -11.85
CA GLU A 122 5.92 -11.42 -12.30
C GLU A 122 6.11 -12.75 -11.54
N GLU A 123 6.74 -12.72 -10.36
CA GLU A 123 7.01 -13.91 -9.57
C GLU A 123 5.69 -14.59 -9.16
N ALA A 124 5.60 -15.88 -9.46
CA ALA A 124 4.48 -16.72 -9.06
C ALA A 124 4.73 -17.32 -7.68
N PHE A 125 3.70 -17.34 -6.84
CA PHE A 125 3.74 -17.93 -5.51
C PHE A 125 2.40 -18.59 -5.16
N THR A 126 2.31 -19.20 -3.98
CA THR A 126 1.09 -19.86 -3.52
C THR A 126 0.64 -19.35 -2.16
N ILE A 127 -0.69 -19.29 -1.99
CA ILE A 127 -1.36 -19.04 -0.71
C ILE A 127 -2.20 -20.28 -0.42
N GLY A 128 -1.60 -21.24 0.29
CA GLY A 128 -2.17 -22.59 0.40
C GLY A 128 -2.31 -23.24 -0.98
N THR A 129 -3.54 -23.53 -1.40
CA THR A 129 -3.84 -24.11 -2.71
C THR A 129 -4.08 -23.07 -3.81
N MET A 130 -4.10 -21.78 -3.49
CA MET A 130 -4.35 -20.71 -4.46
C MET A 130 -3.05 -20.27 -5.11
N THR A 131 -3.06 -20.11 -6.43
CA THR A 131 -1.95 -19.51 -7.19
C THR A 131 -2.05 -18.00 -7.17
N ALA A 132 -0.91 -17.34 -6.95
CA ALA A 132 -0.79 -15.90 -6.93
C ALA A 132 0.40 -15.42 -7.78
N ARG A 133 0.39 -14.15 -8.18
CA ARG A 133 1.49 -13.50 -8.89
C ARG A 133 1.71 -12.08 -8.40
N ALA A 134 2.96 -11.71 -8.16
CA ALA A 134 3.38 -10.33 -7.88
C ALA A 134 3.67 -9.60 -9.20
N ILE A 135 2.84 -8.61 -9.54
CA ILE A 135 2.92 -7.85 -10.79
C ILE A 135 3.48 -6.47 -10.44
N PRO A 136 4.68 -6.10 -10.92
CA PRO A 136 5.20 -4.75 -10.68
C PRO A 136 4.22 -3.70 -11.22
N THR A 137 3.95 -2.64 -10.50
CA THR A 137 3.07 -1.55 -10.96
C THR A 137 3.64 -0.19 -10.59
N PRO A 138 4.91 0.09 -10.90
CA PRO A 138 5.55 1.34 -10.50
C PRO A 138 4.79 2.54 -11.07
N GLY A 139 4.94 3.67 -10.40
CA GLY A 139 4.42 4.95 -10.85
C GLY A 139 4.00 5.84 -9.70
N HIS A 140 3.27 5.31 -8.73
CA HIS A 140 3.04 6.01 -7.47
C HIS A 140 4.31 5.98 -6.60
N THR A 141 4.93 4.80 -6.47
CA THR A 141 6.34 4.66 -6.07
C THR A 141 7.09 3.72 -7.03
N PRO A 142 8.44 3.73 -7.03
CA PRO A 142 9.24 2.77 -7.81
C PRO A 142 9.04 1.29 -7.44
N ALA A 143 8.54 1.01 -6.23
CA ALA A 143 8.47 -0.34 -5.68
C ALA A 143 7.06 -0.96 -5.72
N ASP A 144 6.06 -0.22 -6.19
CA ASP A 144 4.68 -0.69 -6.17
C ASP A 144 4.51 -2.04 -6.87
N THR A 145 3.66 -2.88 -6.26
CA THR A 145 3.31 -4.20 -6.74
C THR A 145 1.83 -4.45 -6.52
N ALA A 146 1.18 -4.95 -7.56
CA ALA A 146 -0.13 -5.55 -7.46
C ALA A 146 -0.03 -7.06 -7.25
N TYR A 147 -0.90 -7.62 -6.42
CA TYR A 147 -0.98 -9.07 -6.22
C TYR A 147 -2.22 -9.61 -6.93
N LEU A 148 -2.03 -10.51 -7.89
CA LEU A 148 -3.13 -11.22 -8.55
C LEU A 148 -3.26 -12.61 -7.95
N VAL A 149 -4.36 -12.88 -7.25
CA VAL A 149 -4.70 -14.19 -6.66
C VAL A 149 -5.96 -14.68 -7.34
N GLY A 150 -5.88 -15.74 -8.16
CA GLY A 150 -7.03 -16.17 -8.96
C GLY A 150 -7.60 -15.03 -9.82
N ASP A 151 -8.83 -14.59 -9.53
CA ASP A 151 -9.50 -13.46 -10.19
C ASP A 151 -9.47 -12.14 -9.37
N ALA A 152 -8.84 -12.14 -8.20
CA ALA A 152 -8.74 -10.99 -7.29
C ALA A 152 -7.40 -10.28 -7.45
N LEU A 153 -7.44 -9.03 -7.90
CA LEU A 153 -6.28 -8.17 -8.10
C LEU A 153 -6.24 -7.09 -7.02
N PHE A 154 -5.24 -7.15 -6.14
CA PHE A 154 -4.97 -6.13 -5.13
C PHE A 154 -3.98 -5.12 -5.74
N VAL A 155 -4.41 -3.89 -5.98
CA VAL A 155 -3.69 -2.96 -6.86
C VAL A 155 -2.78 -1.96 -6.15
N GLY A 156 -2.71 -1.99 -4.82
CA GLY A 156 -2.04 -0.93 -4.05
C GLY A 156 -2.60 0.44 -4.41
N ASP A 157 -1.74 1.45 -4.36
CA ASP A 157 -2.02 2.80 -4.85
C ASP A 157 -1.70 2.96 -6.34
N THR A 158 -2.28 2.08 -7.17
CA THR A 158 -2.25 2.23 -8.64
C THR A 158 -3.57 2.78 -9.16
N LEU A 159 -4.68 2.14 -8.78
CA LEU A 159 -6.06 2.51 -9.16
C LEU A 159 -6.88 2.71 -7.89
N PHE A 160 -7.70 3.75 -7.86
CA PHE A 160 -8.77 3.89 -6.88
C PHE A 160 -10.11 3.44 -7.46
N MET A 161 -11.18 3.56 -6.68
CA MET A 161 -12.53 3.39 -7.21
C MET A 161 -12.73 4.28 -8.47
N PRO A 162 -13.54 3.87 -9.46
CA PRO A 162 -13.63 4.59 -10.74
C PRO A 162 -13.98 6.08 -10.59
N ASP A 163 -14.76 6.45 -9.58
CA ASP A 163 -15.15 7.83 -9.24
C ASP A 163 -14.03 8.65 -8.57
N LEU A 164 -12.97 8.00 -8.07
CA LEU A 164 -11.79 8.64 -7.46
C LEU A 164 -10.59 8.71 -8.41
N GLY A 165 -10.51 7.82 -9.39
CA GLY A 165 -9.49 7.83 -10.42
C GLY A 165 -8.22 7.06 -10.03
N THR A 166 -7.11 7.78 -9.84
CA THR A 166 -5.76 7.22 -9.69
C THR A 166 -4.97 7.90 -8.57
N ALA A 167 -3.96 7.19 -8.06
CA ALA A 167 -3.03 7.72 -7.07
C ALA A 167 -2.17 8.87 -7.61
N ARG A 168 -1.53 9.59 -6.68
CA ARG A 168 -0.55 10.66 -6.94
C ARG A 168 0.80 10.09 -7.41
N CYS A 169 1.63 10.88 -8.08
CA CYS A 169 2.93 10.47 -8.62
C CYS A 169 4.09 11.39 -8.20
N ASP A 170 3.89 12.26 -7.21
CA ASP A 170 4.86 13.27 -6.77
C ASP A 170 5.70 12.85 -5.56
N PHE A 171 5.58 11.61 -5.11
CA PHE A 171 6.56 11.05 -4.17
C PHE A 171 7.93 10.87 -4.86
N PRO A 172 9.04 10.83 -4.09
CA PRO A 172 10.35 10.56 -4.64
C PRO A 172 10.37 9.28 -5.51
N GLY A 173 10.70 9.44 -6.79
CA GLY A 173 10.73 8.37 -7.79
C GLY A 173 9.36 8.00 -8.39
N GLY A 174 8.28 8.67 -8.00
CA GLY A 174 7.00 8.59 -8.68
C GLY A 174 7.06 9.24 -10.07
N ASP A 175 6.26 8.71 -11.00
CA ASP A 175 6.21 9.17 -12.38
C ASP A 175 4.86 8.83 -13.03
N ALA A 176 4.16 9.85 -13.52
CA ALA A 176 2.83 9.69 -14.10
C ALA A 176 2.84 8.89 -15.41
N GLN A 177 3.90 9.00 -16.22
CA GLN A 177 4.00 8.21 -17.45
C GLN A 177 4.15 6.72 -17.13
N THR A 178 5.00 6.40 -16.15
CA THR A 178 5.20 5.05 -15.64
C THR A 178 3.91 4.50 -15.00
N LEU A 179 3.20 5.31 -14.20
CA LEU A 179 1.91 4.91 -13.62
C LEU A 179 0.90 4.55 -14.71
N TYR A 180 0.81 5.37 -15.76
CA TYR A 180 -0.08 5.11 -16.89
C TYR A 180 0.22 3.77 -17.57
N ALA A 181 1.50 3.49 -17.85
CA ALA A 181 1.93 2.23 -18.45
C ALA A 181 1.58 1.03 -17.54
N SER A 182 1.80 1.15 -16.23
CA SER A 182 1.42 0.14 -15.23
C SER A 182 -0.09 -0.12 -15.25
N ILE A 183 -0.90 0.94 -15.22
CA ILE A 183 -2.37 0.86 -15.29
C ILE A 183 -2.80 0.17 -16.59
N ARG A 184 -2.26 0.54 -17.74
CA ARG A 184 -2.65 -0.07 -19.03
C ARG A 184 -2.34 -1.57 -19.08
N ARG A 185 -1.24 -2.01 -18.47
CA ARG A 185 -0.95 -3.45 -18.31
C ARG A 185 -2.01 -4.14 -17.43
N LEU A 186 -2.41 -3.54 -16.31
CA LEU A 186 -3.47 -4.10 -15.46
C LEU A 186 -4.82 -4.16 -16.18
N LEU A 187 -5.20 -3.10 -16.89
CA LEU A 187 -6.47 -3.03 -17.63
C LEU A 187 -6.54 -3.99 -18.83
N ALA A 188 -5.42 -4.59 -19.24
CA ALA A 188 -5.38 -5.66 -20.23
C ALA A 188 -5.74 -7.05 -19.66
N LEU A 189 -5.87 -7.18 -18.33
CA LEU A 189 -6.39 -8.40 -17.69
C LEU A 189 -7.87 -8.65 -18.08
N PRO A 190 -8.39 -9.88 -17.87
CA PRO A 190 -9.79 -10.18 -18.17
C PRO A 190 -10.74 -9.19 -17.50
N GLU A 191 -11.76 -8.74 -18.23
CA GLU A 191 -12.74 -7.76 -17.75
C GLU A 191 -13.44 -8.14 -16.43
N SER A 192 -13.60 -9.45 -16.19
CA SER A 192 -14.20 -10.01 -14.99
C SER A 192 -13.28 -10.01 -13.77
N THR A 193 -12.00 -9.66 -13.93
CA THR A 193 -11.04 -9.59 -12.81
C THR A 193 -11.53 -8.56 -11.80
N ARG A 194 -11.72 -8.99 -10.56
CA ARG A 194 -12.10 -8.13 -9.44
C ARG A 194 -10.88 -7.33 -9.01
N VAL A 195 -11.05 -6.04 -8.83
CA VAL A 195 -10.00 -5.11 -8.42
C VAL A 195 -10.30 -4.68 -6.99
N PHE A 196 -9.33 -4.84 -6.09
CA PHE A 196 -9.38 -4.45 -4.69
C PHE A 196 -8.38 -3.31 -4.46
N VAL A 197 -8.89 -2.17 -4.00
CA VAL A 197 -8.14 -0.91 -3.89
C VAL A 197 -7.55 -0.76 -2.49
N CYS A 198 -6.36 -0.16 -2.39
CA CYS A 198 -5.68 0.06 -1.11
C CYS A 198 -6.31 1.20 -0.29
N HIS A 199 -6.98 2.15 -0.93
CA HIS A 199 -7.63 3.27 -0.27
C HIS A 199 -9.00 3.57 -0.83
N ASP A 200 -9.87 4.07 0.05
CA ASP A 200 -11.12 4.67 -0.35
C ASP A 200 -11.43 5.96 0.44
N TYR A 201 -11.68 7.03 -0.31
CA TYR A 201 -11.97 8.37 0.20
C TYR A 201 -13.36 8.81 -0.30
N PRO A 202 -14.46 8.37 0.33
CA PRO A 202 -15.78 8.58 -0.21
C PRO A 202 -16.14 10.06 -0.41
N PRO A 203 -16.56 10.47 -1.63
CA PRO A 203 -17.22 11.75 -1.79
C PRO A 203 -18.52 11.79 -0.97
N ALA A 204 -18.97 12.99 -0.65
CA ALA A 204 -20.15 13.19 0.19
C ALA A 204 -21.36 12.38 -0.32
N GLY A 205 -21.94 11.57 0.56
CA GLY A 205 -23.10 10.72 0.26
C GLY A 205 -22.79 9.35 -0.33
N ARG A 206 -21.52 8.99 -0.59
CA ARG A 206 -21.13 7.63 -0.99
C ARG A 206 -20.66 6.82 0.22
N ASN A 207 -21.17 5.60 0.40
CA ASN A 207 -20.61 4.63 1.35
C ASN A 207 -19.25 4.13 0.88
N VAL A 208 -18.37 3.75 1.82
CA VAL A 208 -17.06 3.15 1.51
C VAL A 208 -17.20 1.96 0.56
N ARG A 209 -16.31 1.89 -0.44
CA ARG A 209 -16.21 0.80 -1.41
C ARG A 209 -14.74 0.44 -1.57
N PHE A 210 -14.48 -0.85 -1.69
CA PHE A 210 -13.11 -1.37 -1.77
C PHE A 210 -12.93 -2.39 -2.88
N SER A 211 -13.94 -2.56 -3.74
CA SER A 211 -13.86 -3.47 -4.87
C SER A 211 -14.60 -2.95 -6.10
N THR A 212 -14.04 -3.20 -7.27
CA THR A 212 -14.61 -2.94 -8.60
C THR A 212 -14.14 -4.04 -9.55
N THR A 213 -14.20 -3.84 -10.87
CA THR A 213 -13.71 -4.76 -11.88
C THR A 213 -12.87 -4.05 -12.93
N ILE A 214 -12.04 -4.80 -13.67
CA ILE A 214 -11.33 -4.25 -14.82
C ILE A 214 -12.30 -3.62 -15.83
N ARG A 215 -13.47 -4.23 -16.06
CA ARG A 215 -14.53 -3.64 -16.89
C ARG A 215 -14.95 -2.26 -16.42
N GLU A 216 -15.32 -2.14 -15.15
CA GLU A 216 -15.79 -0.87 -14.59
C GLU A 216 -14.69 0.20 -14.61
N GLN A 217 -13.43 -0.16 -14.35
CA GLN A 217 -12.30 0.76 -14.46
C GLN A 217 -12.14 1.27 -15.90
N ARG A 218 -12.19 0.38 -16.89
CA ARG A 218 -12.10 0.74 -18.31
C ARG A 218 -13.26 1.61 -18.78
N GLN A 219 -14.45 1.45 -18.21
CA GLN A 219 -15.64 2.20 -18.62
C GLN A 219 -15.78 3.53 -17.89
N HIS A 220 -15.41 3.58 -16.61
CA HIS A 220 -15.86 4.64 -15.70
C HIS A 220 -14.76 5.36 -14.94
N ASN A 221 -13.50 4.88 -14.96
CA ASN A 221 -12.43 5.58 -14.24
C ASN A 221 -12.25 6.99 -14.77
N ILE A 222 -12.41 7.99 -13.90
CA ILE A 222 -12.42 9.41 -14.29
C ILE A 222 -11.06 9.92 -14.82
N HIS A 223 -9.97 9.20 -14.54
CA HIS A 223 -8.63 9.57 -15.00
C HIS A 223 -8.09 8.68 -16.12
N VAL A 224 -8.45 7.38 -16.15
CA VAL A 224 -7.76 6.38 -17.00
C VAL A 224 -8.68 5.39 -17.72
N ARG A 225 -9.98 5.70 -17.84
CA ARG A 225 -10.88 4.90 -18.69
C ARG A 225 -10.37 4.79 -20.13
N ASP A 226 -10.96 3.86 -20.89
CA ASP A 226 -10.69 3.71 -22.31
C ASP A 226 -10.99 5.04 -23.04
N GLY A 227 -10.09 5.42 -23.95
CA GLY A 227 -10.16 6.68 -24.69
C GLY A 227 -9.32 7.83 -24.11
N ILE A 228 -8.79 7.71 -22.88
CA ILE A 228 -7.81 8.67 -22.35
C ILE A 228 -6.40 8.29 -22.84
N SER A 229 -5.72 9.20 -23.54
CA SER A 229 -4.33 9.01 -23.98
C SER A 229 -3.32 9.17 -22.83
N GLU A 230 -2.09 8.71 -23.05
CA GLU A 230 -0.99 8.89 -22.09
C GLU A 230 -0.73 10.38 -21.82
N SER A 231 -0.67 11.20 -22.86
CA SER A 231 -0.44 12.65 -22.73
C SER A 231 -1.54 13.35 -21.95
N GLU A 232 -2.80 12.97 -22.14
CA GLU A 232 -3.93 13.53 -21.37
C GLU A 232 -3.83 13.12 -19.90
N PHE A 233 -3.51 11.85 -19.63
CA PHE A 233 -3.32 11.37 -18.27
C PHE A 233 -2.16 12.07 -17.55
N VAL A 234 -0.99 12.16 -18.18
CA VAL A 234 0.20 12.80 -17.61
C VAL A 234 -0.08 14.27 -17.32
N ALA A 235 -0.71 14.99 -18.25
CA ALA A 235 -1.08 16.39 -18.03
C ALA A 235 -2.04 16.55 -16.84
N LEU A 236 -3.09 15.71 -16.76
CA LEU A 236 -4.03 15.70 -15.64
C LEU A 236 -3.33 15.40 -14.32
N ARG A 237 -2.51 14.34 -14.30
CA ARG A 237 -1.89 13.83 -13.07
C ARG A 237 -0.88 14.81 -12.50
N THR A 238 0.01 15.34 -13.35
CA THR A 238 1.00 16.35 -12.98
C THR A 238 0.34 17.62 -12.46
N ALA A 239 -0.70 18.12 -13.14
CA ALA A 239 -1.43 19.30 -12.67
C ALA A 239 -2.13 19.06 -11.33
N ARG A 240 -2.70 17.87 -11.12
CA ARG A 240 -3.39 17.50 -9.88
C ARG A 240 -2.42 17.35 -8.71
N ASP A 241 -1.25 16.73 -8.93
CA ASP A 241 -0.26 16.49 -7.88
C ASP A 241 0.24 17.80 -7.24
N LEU A 242 0.43 18.86 -8.04
CA LEU A 242 0.81 20.20 -7.55
C LEU A 242 -0.20 20.84 -6.58
N THR A 243 -1.42 20.30 -6.50
CA THR A 243 -2.49 20.81 -5.62
C THR A 243 -2.64 20.00 -4.32
N LEU A 244 -1.97 18.84 -4.22
CA LEU A 244 -2.15 17.93 -3.10
C LEU A 244 -1.29 18.31 -1.91
N LYS A 245 -1.86 18.20 -0.71
CA LYS A 245 -1.08 18.29 0.53
C LYS A 245 -0.25 17.03 0.71
N VAL A 246 0.86 17.17 1.43
CA VAL A 246 1.64 16.03 1.94
C VAL A 246 0.76 15.20 2.89
N PRO A 247 0.81 13.85 2.87
CA PRO A 247 0.07 13.03 3.82
C PRO A 247 0.45 13.35 5.26
N ALA A 248 -0.54 13.34 6.16
CA ALA A 248 -0.33 13.69 7.56
C ALA A 248 0.67 12.77 8.28
N LEU A 249 0.78 11.51 7.85
CA LEU A 249 1.65 10.50 8.45
C LEU A 249 2.90 10.19 7.62
N LEU A 250 3.27 11.02 6.62
CA LEU A 250 4.41 10.75 5.72
C LEU A 250 5.68 10.32 6.49
N PHE A 251 6.14 11.15 7.42
CA PHE A 251 7.39 10.87 8.13
C PHE A 251 7.28 9.68 9.09
N PRO A 252 6.25 9.57 9.96
CA PRO A 252 6.07 8.37 10.79
C PRO A 252 5.95 7.07 9.98
N ALA A 253 5.15 7.07 8.92
CA ALA A 253 4.89 5.90 8.09
C ALA A 253 6.16 5.42 7.38
N MET A 254 6.86 6.30 6.67
CA MET A 254 8.05 5.91 5.89
C MET A 254 9.19 5.41 6.78
N GLN A 255 9.33 5.92 8.01
CA GLN A 255 10.31 5.39 8.97
C GLN A 255 10.04 3.95 9.38
N VAL A 256 8.79 3.53 9.42
CA VAL A 256 8.38 2.19 9.84
C VAL A 256 8.32 1.24 8.65
N ASN A 257 7.69 1.69 7.56
CA ASN A 257 7.35 0.84 6.43
C ASN A 257 8.57 0.49 5.59
N LEU A 258 9.56 1.39 5.49
CA LEU A 258 10.84 1.07 4.87
C LEU A 258 11.65 0.04 5.66
N ARG A 259 11.31 -0.23 6.93
CA ARG A 259 11.92 -1.25 7.78
C ARG A 259 11.06 -2.53 7.90
N GLY A 260 10.16 -2.76 6.95
CA GLY A 260 9.27 -3.93 6.94
C GLY A 260 8.29 -3.93 8.12
N GLY A 261 7.84 -2.74 8.55
CA GLY A 261 6.92 -2.57 9.68
C GLY A 261 7.60 -2.49 11.05
N ARG A 262 8.94 -2.54 11.12
CA ARG A 262 9.67 -2.40 12.40
C ARG A 262 9.70 -0.94 12.82
N LEU A 263 9.27 -0.67 14.07
CA LEU A 263 9.48 0.63 14.70
C LEU A 263 10.99 0.96 14.77
N PRO A 264 11.37 2.25 14.76
CA PRO A 264 12.75 2.67 15.01
C PRO A 264 13.32 2.02 16.27
N ALA A 265 14.62 1.74 16.29
CA ALA A 265 15.30 1.18 17.45
C ALA A 265 15.08 2.05 18.70
N SER A 266 15.09 1.41 19.88
CA SER A 266 15.07 2.16 21.13
C SER A 266 16.36 2.95 21.28
N ASP A 267 16.24 4.18 21.76
CA ASP A 267 17.35 5.03 22.17
C ASP A 267 17.90 4.60 23.55
N HIS A 268 18.98 5.22 24.01
CA HIS A 268 19.67 4.93 25.28
C HIS A 268 18.77 4.98 26.52
N ASN A 269 17.65 5.72 26.46
CA ASN A 269 16.66 5.82 27.52
C ASN A 269 15.54 4.76 27.44
N GLY A 270 15.66 3.79 26.53
CA GLY A 270 14.70 2.71 26.32
C GLY A 270 13.46 3.10 25.49
N ARG A 271 13.30 4.38 25.13
CA ARG A 271 12.17 4.87 24.31
C ARG A 271 12.50 4.86 22.83
N ARG A 272 11.47 4.79 22.00
CA ARG A 272 11.58 4.91 20.53
C ARG A 272 11.10 6.29 20.11
N TYR A 273 11.70 6.85 19.08
CA TYR A 273 11.41 8.19 18.59
C TYR A 273 11.18 8.17 17.08
N MET A 274 10.15 8.90 16.65
CA MET A 274 10.02 9.30 15.25
C MET A 274 10.84 10.57 15.03
N ARG A 275 11.64 10.62 13.96
CA ARG A 275 12.40 11.80 13.57
C ARG A 275 11.66 12.52 12.44
N ILE A 276 11.49 13.82 12.56
CA ILE A 276 10.85 14.63 11.51
C ILE A 276 11.91 15.63 11.02
N PRO A 277 12.32 15.56 9.75
CA PRO A 277 13.24 16.54 9.20
C PRO A 277 12.57 17.92 9.15
N ILE A 278 13.34 18.96 9.44
CA ILE A 278 12.91 20.34 9.29
C ILE A 278 13.25 20.77 7.87
N ASP A 279 12.26 21.31 7.16
CA ASP A 279 12.48 21.97 5.88
C ASP A 279 12.81 23.45 6.11
N GLU A 280 14.07 23.82 5.89
CA GLU A 280 14.58 25.17 6.09
C GLU A 280 14.59 25.99 4.78
N THR A 281 14.14 25.44 3.65
CA THR A 281 14.24 26.09 2.32
C THR A 281 13.45 27.40 2.20
N HIS A 282 12.53 27.67 3.12
CA HIS A 282 11.75 28.90 3.20
C HIS A 282 12.20 29.86 4.32
N LEU A 283 13.22 29.48 5.10
CA LEU A 283 13.85 30.38 6.05
C LEU A 283 14.84 31.26 5.27
N VAL A 284 14.54 32.56 5.19
CA VAL A 284 15.46 33.53 4.59
C VAL A 284 16.71 33.59 5.47
N GLU A 285 17.88 33.31 4.90
CA GLU A 285 19.14 33.66 5.55
C GLU A 285 19.19 35.19 5.70
N ASP A 286 19.15 35.67 6.94
CA ASP A 286 19.40 37.08 7.24
C ASP A 286 20.88 37.36 6.88
N PRO A 287 21.17 38.25 5.90
CA PRO A 287 22.55 38.54 5.54
C PRO A 287 23.15 39.40 6.66
N SER A 288 23.86 38.75 7.58
CA SER A 288 24.74 39.40 8.56
C SER A 288 25.94 40.06 7.91
#